data_AF-A0A2E2VKJ6-F1
#
_entry.id   AF-A0A2E2VKJ6-F1
#
_cell.length_a   1.000
_cell.length_b   1.000
_cell.length_c   1.000
_cell.angle_alpha   90.00
_cell.angle_beta   90.00
_cell.angle_gamma   90.00
#
_symmetry.space_group_name_H-M   'P 1'
#
loop_
_entity.id
_entity.type
_entity.pdbx_description
1 polymer ?
#
loop_
_entity_poly.entity_id
_entity_poly.type
_entity_poly.pdbx_seq_one_letter_code
_entity_poly.pdbx_strand_id
1 'polypeptide(L)'
;KGIATAEDAKLAVEHGVDVVWVSNHGGRQLDHGLGTLDMMAEITEVVGDKADIVVDGGVLRGSDVLKALALGAKAVGIGKLQGWGLAADGADGVVRVLEILAEEMRVAMGLMGITSVGQLNESSICPAEAPTPSHEMSAWVNIPGNRLL
;
A
#
# COMPACT_ATOMS: atom_id res chain seq x y z
N LYS A 1 9.12 8.70 -7.32
CA LYS A 1 8.37 7.41 -7.33
C LYS A 1 9.33 6.28 -7.58
N GLY A 2 9.25 5.21 -6.78
CA GLY A 2 10.16 4.07 -6.86
C GLY A 2 11.15 3.99 -5.70
N ILE A 3 11.01 4.83 -4.68
CA ILE A 3 11.86 4.76 -3.48
C ILE A 3 11.47 3.49 -2.72
N ALA A 4 12.47 2.72 -2.33
CA ALA A 4 12.27 1.41 -1.70
C ALA A 4 13.10 1.22 -0.42
N THR A 5 13.96 2.19 -0.08
CA THR A 5 14.76 2.16 1.14
C THR A 5 14.78 3.49 1.87
N ALA A 6 15.13 3.46 3.17
CA ALA A 6 15.30 4.64 4.01
C ALA A 6 16.42 5.59 3.50
N GLU A 7 17.51 5.06 2.97
CA GLU A 7 18.63 5.89 2.48
C GLU A 7 18.18 6.76 1.30
N ASP A 8 17.47 6.18 0.34
CA ASP A 8 16.95 6.91 -0.82
C ASP A 8 15.84 7.89 -0.42
N ALA A 9 14.99 7.53 0.54
CA ALA A 9 13.98 8.43 1.09
C ALA A 9 14.61 9.65 1.76
N LYS A 10 15.67 9.44 2.56
CA LYS A 10 16.42 10.51 3.20
C LYS A 10 17.05 11.45 2.18
N LEU A 11 17.72 10.90 1.16
CA LEU A 11 18.30 11.70 0.08
C LEU A 11 17.23 12.52 -0.66
N ALA A 12 16.09 11.92 -0.97
CA ALA A 12 15.00 12.62 -1.64
C ALA A 12 14.50 13.83 -0.83
N VAL A 13 14.34 13.65 0.48
CA VAL A 13 13.94 14.73 1.39
C VAL A 13 15.04 15.80 1.53
N GLU A 14 16.31 15.43 1.59
CA GLU A 14 17.44 16.38 1.57
C GLU A 14 17.46 17.23 0.27
N HIS A 15 16.96 16.67 -0.82
CA HIS A 15 16.74 17.37 -2.09
C HIS A 15 15.43 18.18 -2.17
N GLY A 16 14.63 18.21 -1.09
CA GLY A 16 13.45 19.06 -0.98
C GLY A 16 12.26 18.61 -1.81
N VAL A 17 12.07 17.31 -2.02
CA VAL A 17 10.86 16.80 -2.69
C VAL A 17 9.62 16.98 -1.81
N ASP A 18 8.48 17.31 -2.43
CA ASP A 18 7.20 17.38 -1.71
C ASP A 18 6.63 16.00 -1.37
N VAL A 19 6.96 14.98 -2.17
CA VAL A 19 6.38 13.64 -2.06
C VAL A 19 7.44 12.55 -2.24
N VAL A 20 7.54 11.66 -1.25
CA VAL A 20 8.23 10.37 -1.36
C VAL A 20 7.22 9.31 -1.78
N TRP A 21 7.40 8.74 -2.97
CA TRP A 21 6.48 7.74 -3.49
C TRP A 21 7.12 6.35 -3.49
N VAL A 22 6.72 5.56 -2.49
CA VAL A 22 7.13 4.17 -2.22
C VAL A 22 6.48 3.22 -3.23
N SER A 23 7.32 2.49 -3.99
CA SER A 23 6.83 1.66 -5.08
C SER A 23 7.90 0.67 -5.54
N ASN A 24 7.53 -0.58 -5.78
CA ASN A 24 8.33 -1.54 -6.54
C ASN A 24 7.86 -1.69 -7.99
N HIS A 25 7.13 -0.68 -8.49
CA HIS A 25 6.53 -0.65 -9.82
C HIS A 25 5.54 -1.81 -10.09
N GLY A 26 4.90 -2.32 -9.03
CA GLY A 26 4.00 -3.47 -9.12
C GLY A 26 4.70 -4.79 -9.42
N GLY A 27 5.96 -4.94 -8.97
CA GLY A 27 6.77 -6.14 -9.15
C GLY A 27 7.22 -6.36 -10.59
N ARG A 28 7.48 -5.27 -11.33
CA ARG A 28 7.77 -5.32 -12.79
C ARG A 28 9.13 -4.76 -13.18
N GLN A 29 9.92 -4.32 -12.20
CA GLN A 29 11.25 -3.74 -12.44
C GLN A 29 12.31 -4.67 -11.88
N LEU A 30 12.69 -4.51 -10.61
CA LEU A 30 13.57 -5.44 -9.93
C LEU A 30 12.75 -6.54 -9.26
N ASP A 31 12.98 -7.79 -9.66
CA ASP A 31 12.37 -8.97 -9.03
C ASP A 31 13.05 -9.30 -7.69
N HIS A 32 12.39 -10.13 -6.87
CA HIS A 32 12.83 -10.52 -5.52
C HIS A 32 13.00 -9.36 -4.52
N GLY A 33 12.41 -8.20 -4.81
CA GLY A 33 12.30 -7.09 -3.86
C GLY A 33 11.24 -7.34 -2.78
N LEU A 34 11.22 -6.47 -1.75
CA LEU A 34 10.21 -6.50 -0.71
C LEU A 34 8.81 -6.14 -1.24
N GLY A 35 7.78 -6.50 -0.48
CA GLY A 35 6.46 -5.89 -0.62
C GLY A 35 6.52 -4.41 -0.24
N THR A 36 5.73 -3.56 -0.89
CA THR A 36 5.82 -2.11 -0.66
C THR A 36 5.38 -1.68 0.73
N LEU A 37 4.45 -2.40 1.37
CA LEU A 37 4.10 -2.17 2.78
C LEU A 37 5.23 -2.56 3.74
N ASP A 38 6.06 -3.54 3.40
CA ASP A 38 7.21 -3.93 4.23
C ASP A 38 8.33 -2.86 4.21
N MET A 39 8.38 -2.03 3.15
CA MET A 39 9.32 -0.91 3.03
C MET A 39 8.89 0.32 3.85
N MET A 40 7.61 0.39 4.26
CA MET A 40 7.04 1.63 4.81
C MET A 40 7.66 2.01 6.16
N ALA A 41 7.91 1.05 7.05
CA ALA A 41 8.34 1.34 8.42
C ALA A 41 9.62 2.20 8.48
N GLU A 42 10.66 1.81 7.74
CA GLU A 42 11.92 2.55 7.71
C GLU A 42 11.82 3.87 6.94
N ILE A 43 10.98 3.94 5.91
CA ILE A 43 10.80 5.15 5.09
C ILE A 43 10.02 6.21 5.87
N THR A 44 8.95 5.83 6.55
CA THR A 44 8.14 6.75 7.36
C THR A 44 8.97 7.41 8.45
N GLU A 45 9.87 6.65 9.10
CA GLU A 45 10.76 7.17 10.15
C GLU A 45 11.67 8.30 9.63
N VAL A 46 12.31 8.13 8.47
CA VAL A 46 13.27 9.11 7.95
C VAL A 46 12.61 10.31 7.27
N VAL A 47 11.44 10.10 6.67
CA VAL A 47 10.65 11.15 6.02
C VAL A 47 10.01 12.07 7.06
N GLY A 48 9.34 11.51 8.07
CA GLY A 48 8.61 12.27 9.08
C GLY A 48 7.67 13.32 8.46
N ASP A 49 7.67 14.53 9.01
CA ASP A 49 6.82 15.64 8.53
C ASP A 49 7.42 16.44 7.34
N LYS A 50 8.51 15.97 6.74
CA LYS A 50 9.27 16.75 5.75
C LYS A 50 8.72 16.64 4.33
N ALA A 51 8.00 15.55 4.03
CA ALA A 51 7.35 15.30 2.73
C ALA A 51 6.14 14.37 2.94
N ASP A 52 5.15 14.43 2.04
CA ASP A 52 4.07 13.46 2.05
C ASP A 52 4.55 12.10 1.53
N ILE A 53 4.00 11.01 2.07
CA ILE A 53 4.30 9.66 1.61
C ILE A 53 3.12 9.12 0.78
N VAL A 54 3.41 8.66 -0.43
CA VAL A 54 2.44 7.91 -1.26
C VAL A 54 2.97 6.51 -1.47
N VAL A 55 2.12 5.49 -1.34
CA VAL A 55 2.51 4.09 -1.59
C VAL A 55 1.64 3.45 -2.66
N ASP A 56 2.22 2.67 -3.57
CA ASP A 56 1.48 1.79 -4.48
C ASP A 56 1.96 0.35 -4.38
N GLY A 57 1.34 -0.53 -5.16
CA GLY A 57 1.71 -1.95 -5.23
C GLY A 57 0.82 -2.82 -4.34
N GLY A 58 -0.02 -3.63 -4.96
CA GLY A 58 -0.83 -4.64 -4.25
C GLY A 58 -2.07 -4.13 -3.51
N VAL A 59 -2.42 -2.84 -3.59
CA VAL A 59 -3.67 -2.32 -3.01
C VAL A 59 -4.88 -2.84 -3.79
N LEU A 60 -5.65 -3.72 -3.15
CA LEU A 60 -6.82 -4.37 -3.75
C LEU A 60 -8.07 -4.31 -2.87
N ARG A 61 -7.92 -4.04 -1.58
CA ARG A 61 -9.00 -3.90 -0.60
C ARG A 61 -8.98 -2.56 0.10
N GLY A 62 -10.13 -2.13 0.61
CA GLY A 62 -10.23 -0.97 1.50
C GLY A 62 -9.36 -1.11 2.76
N SER A 63 -9.23 -2.33 3.31
CA SER A 63 -8.34 -2.58 4.45
C SER A 63 -6.85 -2.45 4.11
N ASP A 64 -6.44 -2.66 2.86
CA ASP A 64 -5.05 -2.40 2.43
C ASP A 64 -4.77 -0.89 2.44
N VAL A 65 -5.75 -0.07 2.03
CA VAL A 65 -5.67 1.39 2.14
C VAL A 65 -5.51 1.80 3.60
N LEU A 66 -6.35 1.30 4.50
CA LEU A 66 -6.28 1.66 5.93
C LEU A 66 -4.96 1.24 6.58
N LYS A 67 -4.40 0.08 6.22
CA LYS A 67 -3.07 -0.36 6.69
C LYS A 67 -1.97 0.60 6.22
N ALA A 68 -1.99 1.00 4.95
CA ALA A 68 -1.03 1.97 4.42
C ALA A 68 -1.11 3.31 5.15
N LEU A 69 -2.32 3.82 5.39
CA LEU A 69 -2.53 5.06 6.15
C LEU A 69 -2.05 4.92 7.60
N ALA A 70 -2.32 3.78 8.25
CA ALA A 70 -1.84 3.49 9.60
C ALA A 70 -0.30 3.44 9.69
N LEU A 71 0.37 3.09 8.60
CA LEU A 71 1.84 3.08 8.45
C LEU A 71 2.42 4.45 8.04
N GLY A 72 1.62 5.51 8.03
CA GLY A 72 2.08 6.88 7.76
C GLY A 72 1.99 7.31 6.29
N ALA A 73 1.38 6.50 5.41
CA ALA A 73 1.07 6.99 4.06
C ALA A 73 0.00 8.09 4.11
N LYS A 74 0.18 9.14 3.29
CA LYS A 74 -0.84 10.16 3.04
C LYS A 74 -1.93 9.66 2.10
N ALA A 75 -1.53 8.87 1.10
CA ALA A 75 -2.42 8.32 0.08
C ALA A 75 -1.84 7.04 -0.52
N VAL A 76 -2.70 6.31 -1.23
CA VAL A 76 -2.31 5.09 -1.97
C VAL A 76 -2.53 5.26 -3.47
N GLY A 77 -1.67 4.65 -4.27
CA GLY A 77 -1.84 4.51 -5.71
C GLY A 77 -2.42 3.14 -6.08
N ILE A 78 -3.37 3.11 -7.01
CA ILE A 78 -3.88 1.87 -7.63
C ILE A 78 -3.38 1.74 -9.08
N GLY A 79 -2.93 0.54 -9.45
CA GLY A 79 -2.33 0.26 -10.76
C GLY A 79 -3.19 -0.68 -11.61
N LYS A 80 -2.97 -1.99 -11.48
CA LYS A 80 -3.73 -3.01 -12.24
C LYS A 80 -5.24 -2.94 -11.98
N LEU A 81 -5.64 -2.60 -10.75
CA LEU A 81 -7.04 -2.57 -10.33
C LEU A 81 -7.90 -1.59 -11.15
N GLN A 82 -7.42 -0.38 -11.43
CA GLN A 82 -8.12 0.55 -12.32
C GLN A 82 -8.19 0.04 -13.76
N GLY A 83 -7.16 -0.69 -14.23
CA GLY A 83 -7.17 -1.35 -15.53
C GLY A 83 -8.22 -2.46 -15.62
N TRP A 84 -8.44 -3.21 -14.53
CA TRP A 84 -9.50 -4.22 -14.45
C TRP A 84 -10.89 -3.59 -14.46
N GLY A 85 -11.10 -2.51 -13.71
CA GLY A 85 -12.35 -1.73 -13.78
C GLY A 85 -12.62 -1.23 -15.20
N LEU A 86 -11.61 -0.64 -15.84
CA LEU A 86 -11.71 -0.15 -17.21
C LEU A 86 -12.07 -1.25 -18.21
N ALA A 87 -11.48 -2.44 -18.07
CA ALA A 87 -11.78 -3.59 -18.93
C ALA A 87 -13.18 -4.17 -18.70
N ALA A 88 -13.71 -4.07 -17.48
CA ALA A 88 -15.01 -4.62 -17.12
C ALA A 88 -16.18 -3.78 -17.66
N ASP A 89 -16.11 -2.45 -17.53
CA ASP A 89 -17.21 -1.56 -17.92
C ASP A 89 -16.76 -0.12 -18.24
N GLY A 90 -15.59 0.02 -18.88
CA GLY A 90 -15.07 1.33 -19.27
C GLY A 90 -14.90 2.29 -18.09
N ALA A 91 -15.27 3.55 -18.29
CA ALA A 91 -15.14 4.57 -17.25
C ALA A 91 -15.99 4.26 -16.01
N ASP A 92 -17.20 3.73 -16.20
CA ASP A 92 -18.11 3.36 -15.11
C ASP A 92 -17.53 2.22 -14.28
N GLY A 93 -16.82 1.28 -14.90
CA GLY A 93 -16.09 0.24 -14.19
C GLY A 93 -14.93 0.78 -13.33
N VAL A 94 -14.23 1.84 -13.77
CA VAL A 94 -13.22 2.52 -12.93
C VAL A 94 -13.86 3.24 -11.75
N VAL A 95 -14.97 3.95 -11.97
CA VAL A 95 -15.75 4.58 -10.88
C VAL A 95 -16.20 3.53 -9.88
N ARG A 96 -16.73 2.40 -10.38
CA ARG A 96 -17.21 1.31 -9.53
C ARG A 96 -16.12 0.71 -8.65
N VAL A 97 -14.90 0.57 -9.17
CA VAL A 97 -13.73 0.14 -8.38
C VAL A 97 -13.47 1.10 -7.21
N LEU A 98 -13.50 2.42 -7.45
CA LEU A 98 -13.26 3.42 -6.41
C LEU A 98 -14.39 3.43 -5.36
N GLU A 99 -15.64 3.26 -5.79
CA GLU A 99 -16.79 3.11 -4.88
C GLU A 99 -16.64 1.89 -3.96
N ILE A 100 -16.25 0.75 -4.52
CA ILE A 100 -16.06 -0.49 -3.75
C ILE A 100 -14.95 -0.29 -2.71
N LEU A 101 -13.80 0.28 -3.10
CA LEU A 101 -12.72 0.57 -2.15
C LEU A 101 -13.19 1.51 -1.03
N ALA A 102 -13.93 2.57 -1.38
CA ALA A 102 -14.45 3.52 -0.40
C ALA A 102 -15.46 2.86 0.55
N GLU A 103 -16.31 1.96 0.05
CA GLU A 103 -17.26 1.21 0.87
C GLU A 103 -16.55 0.24 1.81
N GLU A 104 -15.57 -0.53 1.31
CA GLU A 104 -14.77 -1.42 2.14
C GLU A 104 -14.02 -0.67 3.25
N MET A 105 -13.50 0.53 2.95
CA MET A 105 -12.89 1.41 3.97
C MET A 105 -13.89 1.81 5.05
N ARG A 106 -15.11 2.24 4.67
CA ARG A 106 -16.16 2.63 5.64
C ARG A 106 -16.56 1.46 6.53
N VAL A 107 -16.76 0.28 5.95
CA VAL A 107 -17.10 -0.94 6.68
C VAL A 107 -15.99 -1.29 7.67
N ALA A 108 -14.73 -1.32 7.24
CA ALA A 108 -13.60 -1.64 8.10
C ALA A 108 -13.42 -0.61 9.23
N MET A 109 -13.54 0.68 8.94
CA MET A 109 -13.52 1.75 9.96
C MET A 109 -14.64 1.58 10.99
N GLY A 110 -15.86 1.25 10.55
CA GLY A 110 -16.98 0.96 11.42
C GLY A 110 -16.73 -0.24 12.34
N LEU A 111 -16.14 -1.33 11.81
CA LEU A 111 -15.77 -2.51 12.59
C LEU A 111 -14.65 -2.24 13.60
N MET A 112 -13.75 -1.30 13.29
CA MET A 112 -12.70 -0.84 14.20
C MET A 112 -13.18 0.21 15.21
N GLY A 113 -14.41 0.72 15.06
CA GLY A 113 -14.95 1.77 15.92
C GLY A 113 -14.34 3.15 15.70
N ILE A 114 -13.80 3.42 14.51
CA ILE A 114 -13.24 4.73 14.15
C ILE A 114 -14.13 5.46 13.13
N THR A 115 -14.13 6.78 13.21
CA THR A 115 -14.98 7.68 12.40
C THR A 115 -14.16 8.52 11.42
N SER A 116 -12.84 8.56 11.59
CA SER A 116 -11.91 9.26 10.70
C SER A 116 -10.63 8.46 10.52
N VAL A 117 -10.07 8.48 9.32
CA VAL A 117 -8.75 7.88 9.04
C VAL A 117 -7.64 8.52 9.86
N GLY A 118 -7.83 9.76 10.35
CA GLY A 118 -6.89 10.41 11.27
C GLY A 118 -6.79 9.78 12.66
N GLN A 119 -7.66 8.80 12.99
CA GLN A 119 -7.54 8.01 14.21
C GLN A 119 -6.64 6.78 14.04
N LEU A 120 -6.24 6.47 12.80
CA LEU A 120 -5.31 5.39 12.50
C LEU A 120 -3.90 5.76 12.97
N ASN A 121 -3.19 4.75 13.45
CA ASN A 121 -1.77 4.81 13.78
C ASN A 121 -1.23 3.37 13.81
N GLU A 122 0.06 3.20 14.10
CA GLU A 122 0.72 1.88 14.12
C GLU A 122 0.05 0.86 15.04
N SER A 123 -0.62 1.27 16.13
CA SER A 123 -1.37 0.35 17.00
C SER A 123 -2.67 -0.19 16.38
N SER A 124 -3.09 0.37 15.25
CA SER A 124 -4.26 -0.11 14.49
C SER A 124 -3.97 -1.37 13.67
N ILE A 125 -2.70 -1.76 13.58
CA ILE A 125 -2.24 -2.92 12.81
C ILE A 125 -1.39 -3.83 13.68
N CYS A 126 -1.35 -5.11 13.30
CA CYS A 126 -0.45 -6.08 13.90
C CYS A 126 -0.01 -7.10 12.85
N PRO A 127 1.14 -7.77 13.04
CA PRO A 127 1.47 -8.95 12.27
C PRO A 127 0.35 -9.98 12.40
N ALA A 128 -0.09 -10.51 11.27
CA ALA A 128 -1.10 -11.57 11.22
C ALA A 128 -0.60 -12.68 10.31
N GLU A 129 -0.81 -13.93 10.72
CA GLU A 129 -0.60 -15.06 9.83
C GLU A 129 -1.66 -15.05 8.73
N ALA A 130 -1.25 -15.37 7.51
CA ALA A 130 -2.20 -15.52 6.41
C ALA A 130 -3.19 -16.64 6.78
N PRO A 131 -4.51 -16.40 6.71
CA PRO A 131 -5.50 -17.42 7.05
C PRO A 131 -5.48 -18.60 6.07
N THR A 132 -4.89 -18.40 4.89
CA THR A 132 -4.66 -19.41 3.86
C THR A 132 -3.28 -19.22 3.24
N PRO A 133 -2.55 -20.32 2.92
CA PRO A 133 -1.35 -20.23 2.11
C PRO A 133 -1.65 -19.59 0.76
N SER A 134 -0.70 -18.79 0.26
CA SER A 134 -0.71 -18.30 -1.11
C SER A 134 -0.60 -19.49 -2.08
N HIS A 135 -1.32 -19.40 -3.20
CA HIS A 135 -1.36 -20.40 -4.27
C HIS A 135 -1.42 -19.69 -5.64
N GLU A 136 -1.38 -20.43 -6.73
CA GLU A 136 -1.30 -19.91 -8.11
C GLU A 136 -2.44 -18.97 -8.52
N MET A 137 -3.57 -18.98 -7.82
CA MET A 137 -4.68 -18.05 -8.04
C MET A 137 -4.73 -16.91 -7.01
N SER A 138 -3.80 -16.87 -6.06
CA SER A 138 -3.68 -15.78 -5.10
C SER A 138 -3.23 -14.50 -5.81
N ALA A 139 -3.81 -13.36 -5.43
CA ALA A 139 -3.40 -12.05 -5.94
C ALA A 139 -1.95 -11.67 -5.54
N TRP A 140 -1.35 -12.46 -4.65
CA TRP A 140 0.00 -12.32 -4.12
C TRP A 140 0.83 -13.54 -4.50
N VAL A 141 1.89 -13.32 -5.29
CA VAL A 141 2.99 -14.27 -5.45
C VAL A 141 3.94 -14.07 -4.28
N ASN A 142 3.67 -14.69 -3.12
CA ASN A 142 4.70 -14.83 -2.11
C ASN A 142 4.41 -16.02 -1.18
N ILE A 143 5.23 -17.07 -1.25
CA ILE A 143 5.41 -18.05 -0.17
C ILE A 143 6.88 -17.97 0.26
N PRO A 144 7.22 -17.48 1.47
CA PRO A 144 8.54 -17.71 2.02
C PRO A 144 8.41 -18.60 3.27
N GLY A 145 8.64 -19.90 3.09
CA GLY A 145 9.11 -20.74 4.19
C GLY A 145 10.63 -20.82 4.09
N ASN A 146 11.34 -20.00 4.89
CA ASN A 146 12.80 -19.82 4.89
C ASN A 146 13.38 -19.43 3.52
N ARG A 147 13.53 -18.11 3.30
CA ARG A 147 14.12 -17.52 2.09
C ARG A 147 15.36 -18.30 1.62
N LEU A 148 15.27 -18.81 0.40
CA LEU A 148 16.42 -19.16 -0.44
C LEU A 148 16.24 -18.45 -1.77
N LEU A 149 16.92 -17.31 -1.91
CA LEU A 149 17.88 -16.97 -2.98
C LEU A 149 18.84 -15.94 -2.40
#